data_AF-A0A0P7FNZ7-F1
#
_entry.id   AF-A0A0P7FNZ7-F1
#
_cell.length_a   1.000
_cell.length_b   1.000
_cell.length_c   1.000
_cell.angle_alpha   90.00
_cell.angle_beta   90.00
_cell.angle_gamma   90.00
#
_symmetry.space_group_name_H-M   'P 1'
#
loop_
_entity.id
_entity.type
_entity.pdbx_description
1 polymer ?
#
loop_
_entity_poly.entity_id
_entity_poly.type
_entity_poly.pdbx_seq_one_letter_code
_entity_poly.pdbx_strand_id
1 'polypeptide(L)'
;MIQLLPIVSTIGTALRLPALVAFISQIATTLFGWFFIAKARNVTINLVILTLLIGLTVTLTLAIYTLATGLSYVAPPMWSQAAGMFIPNNAVPCVSAIYSARLLRWVWEWKFYAIVRAA
;
A
#
# COMPACT_ATOMS: atom_id res chain seq x y z
N MET A 1 -9.90 60.77 21.90
CA MET A 1 -9.48 59.83 20.84
C MET A 1 -7.97 59.83 20.54
N ILE A 2 -7.13 60.57 21.30
CA ILE A 2 -5.69 60.75 20.99
C ILE A 2 -4.73 59.82 21.77
N GLN A 3 -5.19 59.12 22.81
CA GLN A 3 -4.31 58.27 23.65
C GLN A 3 -4.14 56.81 23.18
N LEU A 4 -4.92 56.33 22.21
CA LEU A 4 -4.81 54.96 21.71
C LEU A 4 -3.79 54.81 20.56
N LEU A 5 -3.48 55.89 19.85
CA LEU A 5 -2.52 55.91 18.74
C LEU A 5 -1.11 55.39 19.12
N PRO A 6 -0.49 55.80 20.24
CA PRO A 6 0.83 55.29 20.61
C PRO A 6 0.81 53.81 21.04
N ILE A 7 -0.30 53.34 21.62
CA ILE A 7 -0.46 51.92 22.03
C ILE A 7 -0.67 51.03 20.81
N VAL A 8 -1.48 51.48 19.83
CA VAL A 8 -1.67 50.76 18.55
C VAL A 8 -0.37 50.75 17.74
N SER A 9 0.45 51.80 17.83
CA SER A 9 1.78 51.86 17.22
C SER A 9 2.77 50.88 17.85
N THR A 10 2.83 50.77 19.19
CA THR A 10 3.74 49.85 19.88
C THR A 10 3.33 48.38 19.76
N ILE A 11 2.02 48.11 19.77
CA ILE A 11 1.48 46.77 19.45
C ILE A 11 1.78 46.43 17.99
N GLY A 12 1.57 47.40 17.09
CA GLY A 12 1.84 47.26 15.67
C GLY A 12 3.32 47.13 15.30
N THR A 13 4.27 47.52 16.15
CA THR A 13 5.71 47.23 15.99
C THR A 13 6.11 45.89 16.60
N ALA A 14 5.55 45.53 17.76
CA ALA A 14 5.80 44.26 18.43
C ALA A 14 5.28 43.05 17.63
N LEU A 15 4.15 43.20 16.93
CA LEU A 15 3.53 42.15 16.11
C LEU A 15 4.21 41.92 14.76
N ARG A 16 5.12 42.81 14.30
CA ARG A 16 5.74 42.70 12.96
C ARG A 16 6.62 41.47 12.83
N LEU A 17 7.42 41.19 13.86
CA LEU A 17 8.32 40.04 13.91
C LEU A 17 7.53 38.71 14.02
N PRO A 18 6.58 38.55 14.96
CA PRO A 18 5.71 37.38 15.01
C PRO A 18 4.89 37.16 13.72
N ALA A 19 4.35 38.23 13.12
CA ALA A 19 3.58 38.13 11.88
C ALA A 19 4.46 37.72 10.69
N LEU A 20 5.71 38.20 10.60
CA LEU A 20 6.65 37.79 9.57
C LEU A 20 7.07 36.33 9.74
N VAL A 21 7.34 35.90 10.98
CA VAL A 21 7.64 34.49 11.30
C VAL A 21 6.45 33.60 10.97
N ALA A 22 5.22 33.99 11.31
CA ALA A 22 4.01 33.26 10.98
C ALA A 22 3.80 33.18 9.46
N PHE A 23 4.04 34.27 8.73
CA PHE A 23 3.93 34.32 7.28
C PHE A 23 4.95 33.40 6.58
N ILE A 24 6.22 33.47 6.98
CA ILE A 24 7.28 32.59 6.44
C ILE A 24 6.99 31.12 6.78
N SER A 25 6.55 30.85 8.01
CA SER A 25 6.18 29.51 8.44
C SER A 25 4.99 28.98 7.65
N GLN A 26 3.98 29.81 7.35
CA GLN A 26 2.82 29.44 6.55
C GLN A 26 3.22 29.09 5.11
N ILE A 27 4.13 29.87 4.50
CA ILE A 27 4.66 29.58 3.16
C ILE A 27 5.45 28.27 3.17
N ALA A 28 6.33 28.08 4.14
CA ALA A 28 7.09 26.84 4.27
C ALA A 28 6.15 25.63 4.43
N THR A 29 5.15 25.74 5.30
CA THR A 29 4.21 24.64 5.58
C THR A 29 3.35 24.30 4.37
N THR A 30 2.88 25.31 3.61
CA THR A 30 2.11 25.08 2.39
C THR A 30 2.97 24.48 1.28
N LEU A 31 4.20 24.95 1.11
CA LEU A 31 5.14 24.43 0.10
C LEU A 31 5.51 22.97 0.42
N PHE A 32 5.98 22.71 1.64
CA PHE A 32 6.34 21.36 2.09
C PHE A 32 5.12 20.44 2.10
N GLY A 33 3.97 20.91 2.56
CA GLY A 33 2.72 20.15 2.56
C GLY A 33 2.34 19.67 1.15
N TRP A 34 2.44 20.53 0.14
CA TRP A 34 2.19 20.14 -1.25
C TRP A 34 3.20 19.10 -1.74
N PHE A 35 4.50 19.30 -1.47
CA PHE A 35 5.54 18.34 -1.85
C PHE A 35 5.35 16.97 -1.17
N PHE A 36 5.01 16.96 0.12
CA PHE A 36 4.75 15.73 0.86
C PHE A 36 3.51 15.02 0.34
N ILE A 37 2.39 15.71 0.11
CA ILE A 37 1.16 15.10 -0.42
C ILE A 37 1.41 14.54 -1.84
N ALA A 38 2.12 15.30 -2.69
CA ALA A 38 2.41 14.88 -4.05
C ALA A 38 3.32 13.64 -4.10
N LYS A 39 4.38 13.58 -3.27
CA LYS A 39 5.27 12.41 -3.21
C LYS A 39 4.65 11.24 -2.44
N ALA A 40 3.91 11.52 -1.37
CA ALA A 40 3.22 10.49 -0.59
C ALA A 40 2.19 9.76 -1.45
N ARG A 41 1.47 10.44 -2.35
CA ARG A 41 0.48 9.81 -3.23
C ARG A 41 1.05 8.61 -4.01
N ASN A 42 2.21 8.76 -4.64
CA ASN A 42 2.83 7.68 -5.42
C ASN A 42 3.31 6.53 -4.52
N VAL A 43 3.84 6.86 -3.34
CA VAL A 43 4.28 5.88 -2.34
C VAL A 43 3.08 5.09 -1.81
N THR A 44 1.99 5.77 -1.45
CA THR A 44 0.75 5.16 -0.96
C THR A 44 0.13 4.25 -2.02
N ILE A 45 0.04 4.68 -3.28
CA ILE A 45 -0.48 3.83 -4.37
C ILE A 45 0.37 2.58 -4.54
N ASN A 46 1.70 2.70 -4.51
CA ASN A 46 2.58 1.55 -4.61
C ASN A 46 2.44 0.60 -3.42
N LEU A 47 2.35 1.13 -2.20
CA LEU A 47 2.11 0.35 -0.99
C LEU A 47 0.77 -0.40 -1.03
N VAL A 48 -0.31 0.28 -1.42
CA VAL A 48 -1.65 -0.35 -1.57
C VAL A 48 -1.60 -1.50 -2.56
N ILE A 49 -0.86 -1.35 -3.66
CA ILE A 49 -0.79 -2.44 -4.63
C ILE A 49 0.09 -3.59 -4.11
N LEU A 50 1.18 -3.30 -3.39
CA LEU A 50 2.00 -4.34 -2.75
C LEU A 50 1.20 -5.11 -1.68
N THR A 51 0.40 -4.42 -0.86
CA THR A 51 -0.44 -5.09 0.15
C THR A 51 -1.53 -5.93 -0.50
N LEU A 52 -2.16 -5.44 -1.57
CA LEU A 52 -3.12 -6.22 -2.36
C LEU A 52 -2.47 -7.48 -2.94
N LEU A 53 -1.28 -7.34 -3.51
CA LEU A 53 -0.51 -8.44 -4.11
C LEU A 53 -0.17 -9.52 -3.09
N ILE A 54 0.31 -9.13 -1.91
CA ILE A 54 0.60 -10.04 -0.80
C ILE A 54 -0.68 -10.71 -0.31
N GLY A 55 -1.77 -9.96 -0.16
CA GLY A 55 -3.06 -10.53 0.23
C GLY A 55 -3.56 -11.57 -0.77
N LEU A 56 -3.43 -11.30 -2.06
CA LEU A 56 -3.87 -12.19 -3.14
C LEU A 56 -3.03 -13.47 -3.22
N THR A 57 -1.70 -13.39 -3.00
CA THR A 57 -0.83 -14.57 -2.99
C THR A 57 -1.04 -15.44 -1.75
N VAL A 58 -1.23 -14.83 -0.58
CA VAL A 58 -1.52 -15.54 0.67
C VAL A 58 -2.85 -16.26 0.58
N THR A 59 -3.90 -15.57 0.12
CA THR A 59 -5.24 -16.17 -0.04
C THR A 59 -5.26 -17.28 -1.07
N LEU A 60 -4.56 -17.13 -2.20
CA LEU A 60 -4.43 -18.18 -3.21
C LEU A 60 -3.71 -19.41 -2.65
N THR A 61 -2.61 -19.21 -1.93
CA THR A 61 -1.87 -20.31 -1.31
C THR A 61 -2.77 -21.04 -0.31
N LEU A 62 -3.46 -20.30 0.56
CA LEU A 62 -4.39 -20.86 1.52
C LEU A 62 -5.51 -21.65 0.83
N ALA A 63 -6.08 -21.12 -0.25
CA ALA A 63 -7.13 -21.79 -1.02
C ALA A 63 -6.65 -23.14 -1.56
N ILE A 64 -5.45 -23.20 -2.16
CA ILE A 64 -4.86 -24.45 -2.66
C ILE A 64 -4.67 -25.46 -1.52
N TYR A 65 -4.14 -25.02 -0.37
CA TYR A 65 -3.99 -25.88 0.80
C TYR A 65 -5.35 -26.42 1.30
N THR A 66 -6.35 -25.55 1.44
CA THR A 66 -7.68 -25.95 1.92
C THR A 66 -8.39 -26.90 0.96
N LEU A 67 -8.19 -26.74 -0.35
CA LEU A 67 -8.74 -27.65 -1.35
C LEU A 67 -8.07 -29.02 -1.24
N ALA A 68 -6.75 -29.06 -1.11
CA ALA A 68 -6.01 -30.32 -0.97
C ALA A 68 -6.40 -31.08 0.31
N THR A 69 -6.52 -30.38 1.44
CA THR A 69 -6.93 -31.00 2.72
C THR A 69 -8.40 -31.40 2.70
N GLY A 70 -9.28 -30.58 2.13
CA GLY A 70 -10.70 -30.92 1.96
C GLY A 70 -10.90 -32.15 1.07
N LEU A 71 -10.12 -32.28 -0.01
CA LEU A 71 -10.15 -33.45 -0.87
C LEU A 71 -9.67 -34.71 -0.12
N SER A 72 -8.58 -34.60 0.64
CA SER A 72 -8.07 -35.73 1.43
C SER A 72 -9.00 -36.15 2.57
N TYR A 73 -9.88 -35.26 3.04
CA TYR A 73 -10.87 -35.59 4.06
C TYR A 73 -12.03 -36.43 3.49
N VAL A 74 -12.45 -36.15 2.26
CA VAL A 74 -13.57 -36.85 1.60
C VAL A 74 -13.10 -38.10 0.85
N ALA A 75 -11.85 -38.13 0.39
CA ALA A 75 -11.30 -39.27 -0.34
C ALA A 75 -11.10 -40.51 0.57
N PRO A 76 -11.44 -41.72 0.10
CA PRO A 76 -11.12 -42.95 0.83
C PRO A 76 -9.60 -43.06 1.08
N PRO A 77 -9.16 -43.60 2.23
CA PRO A 77 -7.75 -43.55 2.66
C PRO A 77 -6.77 -44.23 1.69
N MET A 78 -7.22 -45.25 0.95
CA MET A 78 -6.43 -45.89 -0.11
C MET A 78 -5.98 -44.90 -1.20
N TRP A 79 -6.83 -43.94 -1.57
CA TRP A 79 -6.50 -42.95 -2.61
C TRP A 79 -5.49 -41.92 -2.12
N SER A 80 -5.59 -41.50 -0.86
CA SER A 80 -4.64 -40.57 -0.26
C SER A 80 -3.24 -41.20 -0.12
N GLN A 81 -3.18 -42.47 0.29
CA GLN A 81 -1.91 -43.22 0.38
C GLN A 81 -1.28 -43.45 -1.00
N ALA A 82 -2.07 -43.87 -2.00
CA ALA A 82 -1.57 -44.04 -3.36
C ALA A 82 -1.08 -42.73 -3.97
N ALA A 83 -1.79 -41.61 -3.74
CA ALA A 83 -1.35 -40.29 -4.19
C ALA A 83 -0.04 -39.85 -3.52
N GLY A 84 0.14 -40.15 -2.23
CA GLY A 84 1.37 -39.86 -1.50
C GLY A 84 2.61 -40.63 -1.98
N MET A 85 2.44 -41.70 -2.76
CA MET A 85 3.57 -42.41 -3.38
C MET A 85 4.15 -41.69 -4.59
N PHE A 86 3.36 -40.85 -5.27
CA PHE A 86 3.76 -40.14 -6.49
C PHE A 86 3.91 -38.63 -6.28
N ILE A 87 3.15 -38.06 -5.34
CA ILE A 87 3.11 -36.62 -5.08
C ILE A 87 4.03 -36.34 -3.89
N PRO A 88 5.13 -35.58 -4.09
CA PRO A 88 6.02 -35.24 -2.99
C PRO A 88 5.35 -34.25 -2.03
N ASN A 89 5.79 -34.25 -0.78
CA ASN A 89 5.28 -33.38 0.28
C ASN A 89 5.40 -31.87 -0.02
N ASN A 90 6.30 -31.47 -0.93
CA ASN A 90 6.49 -30.10 -1.39
C ASN A 90 5.62 -29.74 -2.62
N ALA A 91 4.78 -30.64 -3.13
CA ALA A 91 3.98 -30.37 -4.33
C ALA A 91 3.05 -29.16 -4.13
N VAL A 92 2.37 -29.07 -2.98
CA VAL A 92 1.45 -27.96 -2.67
C VAL A 92 2.17 -26.60 -2.66
N PRO A 93 3.30 -26.42 -1.93
CA PRO A 93 4.03 -25.15 -1.98
C PRO A 93 4.69 -24.86 -3.34
N CYS A 94 5.10 -25.88 -4.11
CA CYS A 94 5.60 -25.67 -5.47
C CYS A 94 4.50 -25.16 -6.41
N VAL A 95 3.32 -25.77 -6.34
CA VAL A 95 2.16 -25.36 -7.13
C VAL A 95 1.72 -23.95 -6.75
N SER A 96 1.65 -23.63 -5.46
CA SER A 96 1.29 -22.28 -5.01
C SER A 96 2.31 -21.24 -5.45
N ALA A 97 3.60 -21.56 -5.50
CA ALA A 97 4.64 -20.67 -6.01
C ALA A 97 4.46 -20.38 -7.52
N ILE A 98 4.17 -21.41 -8.33
CA ILE A 98 3.92 -21.24 -9.78
C ILE A 98 2.70 -20.35 -10.03
N TYR A 99 1.59 -20.62 -9.34
CA TYR A 99 0.37 -19.83 -9.50
C TYR A 99 0.53 -18.40 -8.97
N SER A 100 1.27 -18.23 -7.87
CA SER A 100 1.63 -16.90 -7.37
C SER A 100 2.45 -16.11 -8.40
N ALA A 101 3.45 -16.74 -9.03
CA ALA A 101 4.26 -16.08 -10.07
C ALA A 101 3.43 -15.64 -11.29
N ARG A 102 2.45 -16.46 -11.73
CA ARG A 102 1.52 -16.09 -12.81
C ARG A 102 0.62 -14.93 -12.41
N LEU A 103 0.14 -14.94 -11.17
CA LEU A 103 -0.69 -13.88 -10.61
C LEU A 103 0.10 -12.56 -10.49
N LEU A 104 1.36 -12.62 -10.05
CA LEU A 104 2.27 -11.47 -10.04
C LEU A 104 2.43 -10.87 -11.43
N ARG A 105 2.67 -11.71 -12.44
CA ARG A 105 2.77 -11.28 -13.84
C ARG A 105 1.49 -10.60 -14.31
N TRP A 106 0.32 -11.20 -14.04
CA TRP A 106 -0.97 -10.64 -14.42
C TRP A 106 -1.23 -9.26 -13.77
N VAL A 107 -0.94 -9.11 -12.47
CA VAL A 107 -1.06 -7.81 -11.78
C VAL A 107 -0.11 -6.77 -12.39
N TRP A 108 1.09 -7.18 -12.79
CA TRP A 108 2.06 -6.28 -13.41
C TRP A 108 1.61 -5.82 -14.81
N GLU A 109 1.05 -6.71 -15.62
CA GLU A 109 0.45 -6.39 -16.92
C GLU A 109 -0.72 -5.39 -16.73
N TRP A 110 -1.54 -5.56 -15.69
CA TRP A 110 -2.60 -4.61 -15.33
C TRP A 110 -2.08 -3.24 -14.89
N LYS A 111 -1.03 -3.20 -14.06
CA LYS A 111 -0.37 -1.94 -13.67
C LYS A 111 0.13 -1.18 -14.89
N PHE A 112 0.82 -1.88 -15.80
CA PHE A 112 1.33 -1.25 -17.02
C PHE A 112 0.19 -0.70 -17.87
N TYR A 113 -0.88 -1.47 -18.06
CA TYR A 113 -2.07 -1.01 -18.78
C TYR A 113 -2.73 0.22 -18.13
N ALA A 114 -2.91 0.21 -16.80
CA ALA A 114 -3.55 1.32 -16.09
C ALA A 114 -2.69 2.60 -16.07
N ILE A 115 -1.37 2.47 -15.99
CA ILE A 115 -0.44 3.61 -15.98
C ILE A 115 -0.28 4.19 -17.40
N VAL A 116 -0.10 3.34 -18.42
CA VAL A 116 0.09 3.80 -19.81
C VAL A 116 -1.20 4.37 -20.40
N ARG A 117 -2.37 3.84 -20.04
CA ARG A 117 -3.66 4.37 -20.52
C ARG A 117 -4.07 5.67 -19.82
N ALA A 118 -3.50 5.97 -18.66
CA ALA A 118 -3.81 7.18 -17.89
C ALA A 118 -2.82 8.34 -18.17
N ALA A 119 -1.75 8.09 -18.93
CA ALA A 119 -0.81 9.09 -19.42
C ALA A 119 -1.20 9.56 -20.84
#